data_AF-A0A2J7VIH6-F1
#
_entry.id   AF-A0A2J7VIH6-F1
#
_cell.length_a   1.000
_cell.length_b   1.000
_cell.length_c   1.000
_cell.angle_alpha   90.00
_cell.angle_beta   90.00
_cell.angle_gamma   90.00
#
_symmetry.space_group_name_H-M   'P 1'
#
loop_
_entity.id
_entity.type
_entity.pdbx_description
1 polymer ?
#
loop_
_entity_poly.entity_id
_entity_poly.type
_entity_poly.pdbx_seq_one_letter_code
_entity_poly.pdbx_strand_id
1 'polypeptide(L)'
;MTRDELIAELRAKGFKMQATASSRWMGALYFATAAKTMFVLVRKRGVDVVVTPLKLEALLNEKGEASISLRREDDDVAECNFEESGTAVHQRVNDAAHRFTQDQEIDPSFFQKVGLGRKESNERYRAEHDEAAQLFQAVSPGNGEPGYLEGGVWLHKDGRTEHRG
;
A
#
# COMPACT_ATOMS: atom_id res chain seq x y z
N MET A 1 -5.17 -14.84 -3.43
CA MET A 1 -6.03 -14.04 -2.53
C MET A 1 -6.26 -12.66 -3.11
N THR A 2 -7.51 -12.36 -3.47
CA THR A 2 -8.01 -11.04 -3.88
C THR A 2 -8.45 -10.23 -2.65
N ARG A 3 -8.83 -8.97 -2.86
CA ARG A 3 -9.35 -8.10 -1.78
C ARG A 3 -10.67 -8.65 -1.21
N ASP A 4 -11.56 -9.10 -2.08
CA ASP A 4 -12.87 -9.56 -1.66
C ASP A 4 -12.77 -10.90 -0.93
N GLU A 5 -11.84 -11.76 -1.36
CA GLU A 5 -11.45 -12.98 -0.62
C GLU A 5 -10.87 -12.65 0.76
N LEU A 6 -9.99 -11.65 0.87
CA LEU A 6 -9.47 -11.20 2.17
C LEU A 6 -10.61 -10.73 3.09
N ILE A 7 -11.54 -9.91 2.57
CA ILE A 7 -12.68 -9.43 3.35
C ILE A 7 -13.55 -10.59 3.83
N ALA A 8 -13.82 -11.57 2.95
CA ALA A 8 -14.58 -12.76 3.30
C ALA A 8 -13.89 -13.59 4.41
N GLU A 9 -12.58 -13.82 4.28
CA GLU A 9 -11.77 -14.52 5.27
C GLU A 9 -11.77 -13.80 6.64
N LEU A 10 -11.57 -12.48 6.65
CA LEU A 10 -11.59 -11.69 7.88
C LEU A 10 -12.95 -11.78 8.58
N ARG A 11 -14.06 -11.70 7.82
CA ARG A 11 -15.41 -11.88 8.37
C ARG A 11 -15.61 -13.28 8.93
N ALA A 12 -15.09 -14.32 8.27
CA ALA A 12 -15.13 -15.69 8.77
C ALA A 12 -14.36 -15.86 10.08
N LYS A 13 -13.31 -15.04 10.31
CA LYS A 13 -12.57 -14.96 11.59
C LYS A 13 -13.24 -14.08 12.65
N GLY A 14 -14.42 -13.55 12.38
CA GLY A 14 -15.20 -12.74 13.33
C GLY A 14 -14.94 -11.24 13.25
N PHE A 15 -14.17 -10.75 12.27
CA PHE A 15 -14.05 -9.32 12.06
C PHE A 15 -15.40 -8.73 11.63
N LYS A 16 -15.72 -7.55 12.17
CA LYS A 16 -16.95 -6.82 11.87
C LYS A 16 -16.63 -5.62 10.99
N MET A 17 -17.53 -5.32 10.05
CA MET A 17 -17.41 -4.12 9.21
C MET A 17 -17.71 -2.88 10.05
N GLN A 18 -16.97 -1.81 9.80
CA GLN A 18 -17.14 -0.50 10.42
C GLN A 18 -16.94 0.60 9.37
N ALA A 19 -17.86 1.55 9.35
CA ALA A 19 -17.72 2.75 8.52
C ALA A 19 -16.57 3.62 9.05
N THR A 20 -15.81 4.24 8.16
CA THR A 20 -14.67 5.11 8.49
C THR A 20 -15.02 6.57 8.21
N ALA A 21 -14.61 7.48 9.10
CA ALA A 21 -14.83 8.92 8.90
C ALA A 21 -13.98 9.50 7.75
N SER A 22 -12.88 8.84 7.41
CA SER A 22 -11.97 9.26 6.35
C SER A 22 -12.29 8.58 5.02
N SER A 23 -12.34 9.36 3.95
CA SER A 23 -12.50 8.88 2.57
C SER A 23 -11.24 8.20 2.00
N ARG A 24 -10.12 8.20 2.74
CA ARG A 24 -8.91 7.44 2.38
C ARG A 24 -9.20 5.94 2.29
N TRP A 25 -10.11 5.45 3.13
CA TRP A 25 -10.44 4.03 3.23
C TRP A 25 -11.83 3.78 2.63
N MET A 26 -11.94 2.67 1.90
CA MET A 26 -13.21 2.20 1.35
C MET A 26 -14.06 1.53 2.44
N GLY A 27 -13.43 1.05 3.51
CA GLY A 27 -14.07 0.48 4.68
C GLY A 27 -13.03 -0.02 5.68
N ALA A 28 -13.47 -0.25 6.91
CA ALA A 28 -12.68 -0.91 7.94
C ALA A 28 -13.33 -2.22 8.34
N LEU A 29 -12.50 -3.21 8.63
CA LEU A 29 -12.87 -4.40 9.39
C LEU A 29 -12.16 -4.33 10.73
N TYR A 30 -12.85 -4.69 11.82
CA TYR A 30 -12.22 -4.68 13.13
C TYR A 30 -12.52 -5.94 13.93
N PHE A 31 -11.58 -6.30 14.79
CA PHE A 31 -11.73 -7.34 15.80
C PHE A 31 -11.16 -6.81 17.12
N ALA A 32 -11.88 -7.02 18.22
CA ALA A 32 -11.46 -6.58 19.54
C ALA A 32 -11.26 -7.78 20.46
N THR A 33 -10.10 -7.85 21.09
CA THR A 33 -9.82 -8.77 22.19
C THR A 33 -10.09 -8.06 23.52
N ALA A 34 -9.81 -8.71 24.66
CA ALA A 34 -9.89 -8.04 25.96
C ALA A 34 -8.88 -6.89 26.07
N ALA A 35 -7.69 -7.02 25.45
CA ALA A 35 -6.59 -6.07 25.62
C ALA A 35 -6.46 -5.03 24.49
N LYS A 36 -6.71 -5.41 23.24
CA LYS A 36 -6.43 -4.57 22.06
C LYS A 36 -7.54 -4.68 21.01
N THR A 37 -7.52 -3.78 20.04
CA THR A 37 -8.38 -3.80 18.84
C THR A 37 -7.50 -3.75 17.61
N MET A 38 -7.73 -4.66 16.66
CA MET A 38 -7.13 -4.62 15.33
C MET A 38 -8.13 -4.07 14.33
N PHE A 39 -7.69 -3.11 13.53
CA PHE A 39 -8.38 -2.61 12.36
C PHE A 39 -7.63 -3.02 11.10
N VAL A 40 -8.35 -3.57 10.14
CA VAL A 40 -7.90 -3.79 8.76
C VAL A 40 -8.62 -2.78 7.88
N LEU A 41 -7.86 -1.82 7.37
CA LEU A 41 -8.35 -0.64 6.66
C LEU A 41 -8.15 -0.82 5.16
N VAL A 42 -9.23 -1.06 4.44
CA VAL A 42 -9.17 -1.40 3.02
C VAL A 42 -9.10 -0.12 2.18
N ARG A 43 -8.09 -0.01 1.31
CA ARG A 43 -7.94 1.08 0.33
C ARG A 43 -8.10 0.56 -1.09
N LYS A 44 -8.18 1.48 -2.05
CA LYS A 44 -8.18 1.14 -3.48
C LYS A 44 -6.88 0.46 -3.93
N ARG A 45 -5.74 0.85 -3.34
CA ARG A 45 -4.38 0.42 -3.74
C ARG A 45 -3.56 -0.20 -2.60
N GLY A 46 -4.23 -0.70 -1.57
CA GLY A 46 -3.55 -1.26 -0.43
C GLY A 46 -4.49 -1.59 0.70
N VAL A 47 -3.88 -2.01 1.81
CA VAL A 47 -4.54 -2.28 3.08
C VAL A 47 -3.64 -1.68 4.16
N ASP A 48 -4.20 -0.91 5.07
CA ASP A 48 -3.49 -0.51 6.28
C ASP A 48 -3.96 -1.39 7.44
N VAL A 49 -3.08 -1.67 8.39
CA VAL A 49 -3.41 -2.40 9.61
C VAL A 49 -3.03 -1.54 10.80
N VAL A 50 -3.94 -1.43 11.76
CA VAL A 50 -3.70 -0.72 13.02
C VAL A 50 -4.08 -1.63 14.17
N VAL A 51 -3.17 -1.83 15.11
CA VAL A 51 -3.46 -2.48 16.39
C VAL A 51 -3.31 -1.44 17.49
N THR A 52 -4.36 -1.26 18.28
CA THR A 52 -4.45 -0.19 19.29
C THR A 52 -4.96 -0.74 20.62
N PRO A 53 -4.55 -0.22 21.78
CA PRO A 53 -5.16 -0.58 23.06
C PRO A 53 -6.59 -0.05 23.21
N LEU A 54 -7.01 0.90 22.36
CA LEU A 54 -8.33 1.51 22.43
C LEU A 54 -9.43 0.56 21.93
N LYS A 55 -10.60 0.65 22.56
CA LYS A 55 -11.82 -0.01 22.07
C LYS A 55 -12.45 0.80 20.93
N LEU A 56 -13.32 0.16 20.15
CA LEU A 56 -13.99 0.81 19.03
C LEU A 56 -14.73 2.08 19.46
N GLU A 57 -15.43 2.03 20.59
CA GLU A 57 -16.28 3.11 21.09
C GLU A 57 -15.50 4.41 21.32
N ALA A 58 -14.23 4.30 21.75
CA ALA A 58 -13.34 5.44 21.95
C ALA A 58 -12.84 6.06 20.62
N LEU A 59 -13.04 5.37 19.51
CA LEU A 59 -12.62 5.77 18.16
C LEU A 59 -13.78 6.22 17.29
N LEU A 60 -15.03 6.13 17.76
CA LEU A 60 -16.19 6.58 17.00
C LEU A 60 -16.35 8.10 17.12
N ASN A 61 -16.67 8.75 15.99
CA ASN A 61 -17.13 10.13 15.98
C ASN A 61 -18.63 10.22 16.34
N GLU A 62 -19.19 11.43 16.39
CA GLU A 62 -20.61 11.66 16.68
C GLU A 62 -21.58 10.98 15.70
N LYS A 63 -21.10 10.60 14.51
CA LYS A 63 -21.87 9.89 13.48
C LYS A 63 -21.74 8.36 13.58
N GLY A 64 -20.99 7.85 14.56
CA GLY A 64 -20.71 6.42 14.71
C GLY A 64 -19.71 5.88 13.70
N GLU A 65 -18.91 6.74 13.07
CA GLU A 65 -17.85 6.35 12.13
C GLU A 65 -16.50 6.29 12.85
N ALA A 66 -15.67 5.32 12.50
CA ALA A 66 -14.34 5.18 13.09
C ALA A 66 -13.39 6.27 12.58
N SER A 67 -12.88 7.07 13.51
CA SER A 67 -11.87 8.11 13.33
C SER A 67 -10.49 7.55 13.68
N ILE A 68 -9.90 6.82 12.73
CA ILE A 68 -8.63 6.11 12.92
C ILE A 68 -7.48 6.99 12.43
N SER A 69 -6.41 7.06 13.22
CA SER A 69 -5.17 7.77 12.90
C SER A 69 -4.03 6.77 12.76
N LEU A 70 -3.16 6.99 11.78
CA LEU A 70 -1.93 6.18 11.58
C LEU A 70 -0.71 6.76 12.31
N ARG A 71 -0.91 7.77 13.17
CA ARG A 71 0.17 8.55 13.80
C ARG A 71 0.13 8.57 15.33
N ARG A 72 -0.76 7.78 15.94
CA ARG A 72 -0.83 7.71 17.39
C ARG A 72 0.37 6.89 17.89
N GLU A 73 1.05 7.37 18.93
CA GLU A 73 2.31 6.78 19.40
C GLU A 73 2.13 5.36 19.95
N ASP A 74 0.99 5.07 20.59
CA ASP A 74 0.71 3.75 21.18
C ASP A 74 0.09 2.74 20.21
N ASP A 75 -0.02 3.08 18.93
CA ASP A 75 -0.62 2.22 17.91
C ASP A 75 0.47 1.53 17.08
N ASP A 76 0.37 0.21 16.93
CA ASP A 76 1.19 -0.55 15.98
C ASP A 76 0.55 -0.43 14.59
N VAL A 77 1.28 0.09 13.60
CA VAL A 77 0.73 0.44 12.28
C VAL A 77 1.52 -0.21 11.15
N ALA A 78 0.84 -0.91 10.24
CA ALA A 78 1.40 -1.35 8.97
C ALA A 78 0.69 -0.64 7.80
N GLU A 79 1.46 0.03 6.93
CA GLU A 79 0.94 0.54 5.66
C GLU A 79 1.33 -0.42 4.53
N CYS A 80 0.37 -1.19 4.00
CA CYS A 80 0.65 -2.17 2.94
C CYS A 80 0.07 -1.70 1.60
N ASN A 81 0.90 -1.07 0.77
CA ASN A 81 0.53 -0.71 -0.60
C ASN A 81 0.71 -1.92 -1.51
N PHE A 82 -0.12 -2.07 -2.55
CA PHE A 82 0.01 -3.21 -3.48
C PHE A 82 1.18 -3.05 -4.45
N GLU A 83 1.41 -1.81 -4.89
CA GLU A 83 2.42 -1.45 -5.88
C GLU A 83 3.82 -1.67 -5.33
N GLU A 84 4.64 -2.43 -6.06
CA GLU A 84 6.04 -2.75 -5.72
C GLU A 84 6.25 -3.30 -4.30
N SER A 85 5.24 -3.96 -3.75
CA SER A 85 5.29 -4.48 -2.38
C SER A 85 6.28 -5.63 -2.20
N GLY A 86 6.64 -6.32 -3.28
CA GLY A 86 7.48 -7.53 -3.23
C GLY A 86 6.86 -8.67 -2.41
N THR A 87 5.58 -8.56 -2.02
CA THR A 87 4.93 -9.49 -1.10
C THR A 87 3.45 -9.66 -1.42
N ALA A 88 2.88 -10.80 -1.02
CA ALA A 88 1.45 -11.06 -1.14
C ALA A 88 0.69 -10.33 -0.01
N VAL A 89 0.43 -9.03 -0.17
CA VAL A 89 -0.18 -8.15 0.85
C VAL A 89 -1.43 -8.75 1.48
N HIS A 90 -2.36 -9.29 0.70
CA HIS A 90 -3.59 -9.87 1.24
C HIS A 90 -3.31 -11.08 2.16
N GLN A 91 -2.41 -11.97 1.74
CA GLN A 91 -2.03 -13.14 2.55
C GLN A 91 -1.32 -12.70 3.83
N ARG A 92 -0.38 -11.75 3.71
CA ARG A 92 0.34 -11.16 4.84
C ARG A 92 -0.62 -10.62 5.90
N VAL A 93 -1.64 -9.87 5.49
CA VAL A 93 -2.66 -9.30 6.39
C VAL A 93 -3.55 -10.40 6.99
N ASN A 94 -3.95 -11.40 6.19
CA ASN A 94 -4.77 -12.50 6.67
C ASN A 94 -4.05 -13.34 7.75
N ASP A 95 -2.76 -13.59 7.57
CA ASP A 95 -1.93 -14.34 8.53
C ASP A 95 -1.79 -13.57 9.85
N ALA A 96 -1.58 -12.25 9.79
CA ALA A 96 -1.55 -11.39 10.98
C ALA A 96 -2.91 -11.33 11.70
N ALA A 97 -4.01 -11.23 10.95
CA ALA A 97 -5.36 -11.26 11.50
C ALA A 97 -5.67 -12.60 12.17
N HIS A 98 -5.20 -13.71 11.60
CA HIS A 98 -5.34 -15.03 12.20
C HIS A 98 -4.61 -15.12 13.55
N ARG A 99 -3.35 -14.67 13.61
CA ARG A 99 -2.59 -14.59 14.87
C ARG A 99 -3.29 -13.72 15.89
N PHE A 100 -3.76 -12.54 15.48
CA PHE A 100 -4.48 -11.62 16.36
C PHE A 100 -5.74 -12.25 16.97
N THR A 101 -6.54 -12.96 16.16
CA THR A 101 -7.77 -13.61 16.64
C THR A 101 -7.52 -14.76 17.62
N GLN A 102 -6.29 -15.27 17.66
CA GLN A 102 -5.84 -16.32 18.56
C GLN A 102 -5.06 -15.77 19.77
N ASP A 103 -5.08 -14.45 19.99
CA ASP A 103 -4.28 -13.75 21.00
C ASP A 103 -2.77 -14.09 20.90
N GLN A 104 -2.29 -14.39 19.69
CA GLN A 104 -0.87 -14.64 19.43
C GLN A 104 -0.16 -13.32 19.09
N GLU A 105 1.13 -13.25 19.47
CA GLU A 105 1.99 -12.13 19.12
C GLU A 105 2.18 -12.04 17.60
N ILE A 106 2.10 -10.81 17.09
CA ILE A 106 2.43 -10.47 15.72
C ILE A 106 3.86 -9.94 15.73
N ASP A 107 4.71 -10.50 14.87
CA ASP A 107 6.11 -10.07 14.74
C ASP A 107 6.19 -8.55 14.49
N PRO A 108 7.00 -7.79 15.24
CA PRO A 108 7.12 -6.34 15.05
C PRO A 108 7.48 -5.91 13.62
N SER A 109 8.21 -6.73 12.86
CA SER A 109 8.53 -6.47 11.45
C SER A 109 7.29 -6.45 10.53
N PHE A 110 6.15 -6.98 11.00
CA PHE A 110 4.87 -6.84 10.32
C PHE A 110 4.47 -5.38 10.16
N PHE A 111 4.67 -4.57 11.22
CA PHE A 111 4.25 -3.16 11.34
C PHE A 111 5.22 -2.19 10.63
N GLN A 112 5.78 -2.65 9.52
CA GLN A 112 6.56 -1.82 8.62
C GLN A 112 5.74 -1.51 7.38
N LYS A 113 6.00 -0.34 6.81
CA LYS A 113 5.46 0.02 5.50
C LYS A 113 6.02 -0.92 4.43
N VAL A 114 5.16 -1.44 3.57
CA VAL A 114 5.54 -2.23 2.39
C VAL A 114 4.90 -1.65 1.13
N GLY A 115 5.65 -1.70 0.04
CA GLY A 115 5.26 -1.15 -1.26
C GLY A 115 5.23 0.38 -1.31
N LEU A 116 5.10 0.90 -2.52
CA LEU A 116 5.10 2.33 -2.79
C LEU A 116 3.71 2.94 -2.64
N GLY A 117 3.65 4.07 -1.92
CA GLY A 117 2.49 4.94 -1.95
C GLY A 117 2.42 5.73 -3.27
N ARG A 118 1.25 6.31 -3.56
CA ARG A 118 1.03 7.10 -4.79
C ARG A 118 2.06 8.23 -4.98
N LYS A 119 2.46 8.90 -3.90
CA LYS A 119 3.42 9.99 -3.96
C LYS A 119 4.80 9.48 -4.40
N GLU A 120 5.27 8.40 -3.76
CA GLU A 120 6.57 7.79 -4.06
C GLU A 120 6.60 7.21 -5.46
N SER A 121 5.52 6.52 -5.88
CA SER A 121 5.37 6.01 -7.26
C SER A 121 5.45 7.16 -8.29
N ASN A 122 4.77 8.28 -8.04
CA ASN A 122 4.84 9.45 -8.92
C ASN A 122 6.24 10.10 -8.94
N GLU A 123 6.92 10.17 -7.80
CA GLU A 123 8.28 10.72 -7.69
C GLU A 123 9.28 9.83 -8.44
N ARG A 124 9.15 8.51 -8.29
CA ARG A 124 9.96 7.53 -9.02
C ARG A 124 9.73 7.63 -10.53
N TYR A 125 8.48 7.65 -10.98
CA TYR A 125 8.16 7.81 -12.40
C TYR A 125 8.72 9.11 -12.99
N ARG A 126 8.68 10.22 -12.23
CA ARG A 126 9.29 11.48 -12.67
C ARG A 126 10.80 11.36 -12.78
N ALA A 127 11.46 10.77 -11.80
CA ALA A 127 12.90 10.56 -11.83
C ALA A 127 13.33 9.70 -13.04
N GLU A 128 12.63 8.59 -13.30
CA GLU A 128 12.88 7.72 -14.46
C GLU A 128 12.67 8.46 -15.79
N HIS A 129 11.62 9.29 -15.88
CA HIS A 129 11.35 10.10 -17.06
C HIS A 129 12.39 11.21 -17.28
N ASP A 130 12.83 11.87 -16.20
CA ASP A 130 13.88 12.89 -16.27
C ASP A 130 15.23 12.27 -16.68
N GLU A 131 15.56 11.08 -16.19
CA GLU A 131 16.75 10.33 -16.60
C GLU A 131 16.69 9.94 -18.08
N ALA A 132 15.55 9.41 -18.55
CA ALA A 132 15.37 9.08 -19.97
C ALA A 132 15.49 10.33 -20.87
N ALA A 133 14.97 11.46 -20.43
CA ALA A 133 15.10 12.73 -21.15
C ALA A 133 16.55 13.24 -21.19
N GLN A 134 17.30 13.10 -20.09
CA GLN A 134 18.72 13.44 -20.04
C GLN A 134 19.55 12.53 -20.95
N LEU A 135 19.29 11.22 -20.92
CA LEU A 135 19.95 10.25 -21.79
C LEU A 135 19.67 10.56 -23.26
N PHE A 136 18.40 10.86 -23.61
CA PHE A 136 18.03 11.28 -24.95
C PHE A 136 18.77 12.56 -25.37
N GLN A 137 18.84 13.58 -24.52
CA GLN A 137 19.60 14.80 -24.82
C GLN A 137 21.10 14.54 -25.04
N ALA A 138 21.68 13.56 -24.34
CA ALA A 138 23.09 13.21 -24.50
C ALA A 138 23.41 12.48 -25.81
N VAL A 139 22.45 11.71 -26.35
CA VAL A 139 22.67 10.83 -27.51
C VAL A 139 21.93 11.24 -28.78
N SER A 140 20.98 12.16 -28.67
CA SER A 140 20.22 12.71 -29.82
C SER A 140 21.03 13.79 -30.54
N PRO A 141 20.94 13.91 -31.88
CA PRO A 141 21.60 14.97 -32.64
C PRO A 141 21.06 16.39 -32.37
N GLY A 142 20.09 16.56 -31.46
CA GLY A 142 19.47 17.85 -31.15
C GLY A 142 18.41 18.32 -32.14
N ASN A 143 18.15 17.54 -33.20
CA ASN A 143 17.13 17.79 -34.23
C ASN A 143 15.78 17.09 -33.94
N GLY A 144 15.65 16.42 -32.79
CA GLY A 144 14.46 15.65 -32.42
C GLY A 144 14.41 14.24 -32.99
N GLU A 145 15.46 13.80 -33.71
CA GLU A 145 15.59 12.42 -34.16
C GLU A 145 16.05 11.49 -33.01
N PRO A 146 15.74 10.18 -33.11
CA PRO A 146 16.21 9.19 -32.15
C PRO A 146 17.73 9.23 -32.01
N GLY A 147 18.21 9.18 -30.77
CA GLY A 147 19.64 9.09 -30.49
C GLY A 147 20.12 7.64 -30.61
N TYR A 148 21.30 7.44 -31.21
CA TYR A 148 21.88 6.10 -31.31
C TYR A 148 22.61 5.74 -30.01
N LEU A 149 22.33 4.56 -29.46
CA LEU A 149 23.04 4.03 -28.29
C LEU A 149 24.20 3.14 -28.73
N GLU A 150 23.93 1.84 -28.93
CA GLU A 150 24.88 0.83 -29.41
C GLU A 150 24.10 -0.41 -29.91
N GLY A 151 24.70 -1.27 -30.73
CA GLY A 151 24.13 -2.56 -31.10
C GLY A 151 22.87 -2.49 -31.98
N GLY A 152 22.68 -1.39 -32.72
CA GLY A 152 21.45 -1.18 -33.50
C GLY A 152 20.26 -0.67 -32.66
N VAL A 153 20.48 -0.31 -31.39
CA VAL A 153 19.45 0.27 -30.52
C VAL A 153 19.39 1.79 -30.65
N TRP A 154 18.18 2.29 -30.82
CA TRP A 154 17.86 3.72 -30.94
C TRP A 154 16.95 4.15 -29.80
N LEU A 155 17.24 5.30 -29.18
CA LEU A 155 16.48 5.89 -28.10
C LEU A 155 15.62 7.06 -28.61
N HIS A 156 14.32 6.98 -28.38
CA HIS A 156 13.36 8.02 -28.73
C HIS A 156 13.17 9.03 -27.59
N LYS A 157 12.64 10.22 -27.92
CA LYS A 157 12.40 11.32 -26.97
C LYS A 157 11.45 10.98 -25.81
N ASP A 158 10.63 9.94 -25.97
CA ASP A 158 9.68 9.45 -24.97
C ASP A 158 10.28 8.31 -24.11
N GLY A 159 11.58 8.06 -24.22
CA GLY A 159 12.31 7.04 -23.48
C GLY A 159 12.20 5.63 -24.08
N ARG A 160 11.48 5.45 -25.21
CA ARG A 160 11.38 4.14 -25.85
C ARG A 160 12.66 3.78 -26.59
N THR A 161 13.03 2.50 -26.52
CA THR A 161 14.11 1.94 -27.33
C THR A 161 13.55 1.15 -28.51
N GLU A 162 14.21 1.26 -29.66
CA GLU A 162 13.87 0.55 -30.89
C GLU A 162 15.12 -0.17 -31.42
N HIS A 163 15.01 -1.47 -31.69
CA HIS A 163 16.08 -2.23 -32.33
C HIS A 163 15.90 -2.19 -33.85
N ARG A 164 16.90 -1.67 -34.57
CA ARG A 164 16.90 -1.56 -36.04
C ARG A 164 17.93 -2.47 -36.73
N GLY A 165 18.49 -3.44 -36.00
CA GLY A 165 19.49 -4.41 -36.48
C GLY A 165 19.06 -5.86 -36.31
#